data_AF-A0A7R8WZA9-F1
#
_entry.id   AF-A0A7R8WZA9-F1
#
_cell.length_a   1.000
_cell.length_b   1.000
_cell.length_c   1.000
_cell.angle_alpha   90.00
_cell.angle_beta   90.00
_cell.angle_gamma   90.00
#
_symmetry.space_group_name_H-M   'P 1'
#
loop_
_entity.id
_entity.type
_entity.pdbx_description
1 polymer ?
#
loop_
_entity_poly.entity_id
_entity_poly.type
_entity_poly.pdbx_seq_one_letter_code
_entity_poly.pdbx_strand_id
1 'polypeptide(L)'
;MAWHSAGTYRTGDGRGGAREGQQRFAPINSWPDNANLDKARRLLWPIKQKYGNKISWADLMILAGNVALESMGFETAGFGGGRADVWVPASNVYWGSESKWLDDNRYSGDRELEMPLAAVQMGLIYVNPEGPNGNPDPVAAAIDIRETFARMGMNDEETVALIAGGHTLGKTHGAAPATHVGPEPEAAPIEEQGLGWKSDYESGK
;
A
#
# COMPACT_ATOMS: atom_id res chain seq x y z
N MET A 1 5.56 2.63 2.98
CA MET A 1 5.82 1.17 2.90
C MET A 1 5.07 0.38 3.97
N ALA A 2 5.38 0.51 5.26
CA ALA A 2 4.75 -0.26 6.34
C ALA A 2 3.22 -0.10 6.37
N TRP A 3 2.75 1.15 6.27
CA TRP A 3 1.32 1.50 6.10
C TRP A 3 0.66 0.70 4.98
N HIS A 4 1.17 0.76 3.76
CA HIS A 4 0.62 0.03 2.60
C HIS A 4 0.71 -1.50 2.77
N SER A 5 1.70 -2.00 3.53
CA SER A 5 1.80 -3.43 3.79
C SER A 5 0.65 -3.91 4.67
N ALA A 6 0.23 -3.11 5.64
CA ALA A 6 -0.90 -3.42 6.52
C ALA A 6 -2.26 -3.03 5.91
N GLY A 7 -2.30 -1.96 5.12
CA GLY A 7 -3.52 -1.35 4.58
C GLY A 7 -4.19 -2.11 3.44
N THR A 8 -3.78 -3.34 3.13
CA THR A 8 -4.56 -4.21 2.23
C THR A 8 -5.59 -5.05 2.99
N TYR A 9 -5.57 -4.97 4.33
CA TYR A 9 -6.47 -5.71 5.21
C TYR A 9 -7.94 -5.36 4.95
N ARG A 10 -8.84 -6.29 5.24
CA ARG A 10 -10.29 -6.05 5.20
C ARG A 10 -10.99 -6.91 6.24
N THR A 11 -11.96 -6.33 6.93
CA THR A 11 -12.78 -7.02 7.93
C THR A 11 -13.77 -7.99 7.28
N GLY A 12 -14.17 -7.75 6.02
CA GLY A 12 -15.16 -8.55 5.31
C GLY A 12 -14.80 -10.03 5.16
N ASP A 13 -13.51 -10.35 5.09
CA ASP A 13 -13.04 -11.75 5.03
C ASP A 13 -11.70 -12.03 5.75
N GLY A 14 -11.10 -11.02 6.39
CA GLY A 14 -9.84 -11.14 7.11
C GLY A 14 -8.60 -11.36 6.22
N ARG A 15 -8.72 -11.18 4.90
CA ARG A 15 -7.59 -11.26 3.95
C ARG A 15 -6.83 -9.94 3.88
N GLY A 16 -5.69 -10.00 3.17
CA GLY A 16 -4.75 -8.89 3.09
C GLY A 16 -3.99 -8.66 4.39
N GLY A 17 -3.41 -7.46 4.51
CA GLY A 17 -2.59 -7.05 5.64
C GLY A 17 -1.14 -7.54 5.59
N ALA A 18 -0.41 -7.22 6.64
CA ALA A 18 1.05 -7.39 6.67
C ALA A 18 1.52 -8.78 7.12
N ARG A 19 0.61 -9.67 7.52
CA ARG A 19 0.94 -10.92 8.24
C ARG A 19 1.85 -11.90 7.48
N GLU A 20 1.82 -11.83 6.15
CA GLU A 20 2.52 -12.77 5.26
C GLU A 20 3.60 -12.07 4.41
N GLY A 21 3.73 -10.74 4.51
CA GLY A 21 4.67 -9.98 3.69
C GLY A 21 4.32 -9.97 2.20
N GLN A 22 3.04 -10.14 1.84
CA GLN A 22 2.57 -10.27 0.45
C GLN A 22 2.87 -9.06 -0.44
N GLN A 23 3.19 -7.88 0.12
CA GLN A 23 3.57 -6.69 -0.65
C GLN A 23 4.77 -6.92 -1.60
N ARG A 24 5.58 -7.97 -1.39
CA ARG A 24 6.70 -8.33 -2.27
C ARG A 24 6.33 -9.22 -3.45
N PHE A 25 5.08 -9.67 -3.54
CA PHE A 25 4.57 -10.53 -4.59
C PHE A 25 3.47 -9.86 -5.41
N ALA A 26 3.25 -10.36 -6.62
CA ALA A 26 2.09 -9.98 -7.43
C ALA A 26 0.77 -10.31 -6.71
N PRO A 27 -0.32 -9.57 -6.98
CA PRO A 27 -0.35 -8.32 -7.74
C PRO A 27 0.13 -7.11 -6.93
N ILE A 28 0.24 -7.24 -5.60
CA ILE A 28 0.42 -6.12 -4.66
C ILE A 28 1.74 -5.38 -4.91
N ASN A 29 2.81 -6.09 -5.29
CA ASN A 29 4.11 -5.49 -5.59
C ASN A 29 4.08 -4.50 -6.76
N SER A 30 3.00 -4.51 -7.56
CA SER A 30 2.86 -3.78 -8.82
C SER A 30 1.59 -2.93 -8.89
N TRP A 31 0.84 -2.84 -7.80
CA TRP A 31 -0.27 -1.89 -7.70
C TRP A 31 0.22 -0.44 -7.87
N PRO A 32 -0.54 0.42 -8.57
CA PRO A 32 -0.20 1.84 -8.73
C PRO A 32 0.08 2.54 -7.40
N ASP A 33 -0.70 2.25 -6.36
CA ASP A 33 -0.52 2.88 -5.04
C ASP A 33 0.72 2.36 -4.29
N ASN A 34 1.32 1.25 -4.77
CA ASN A 34 2.59 0.75 -4.26
C ASN A 34 3.80 1.21 -5.10
N ALA A 35 3.60 2.19 -5.99
CA ALA A 35 4.66 2.77 -6.79
C ALA A 35 5.87 3.17 -5.94
N ASN A 36 7.06 2.78 -6.41
CA ASN A 36 8.36 3.01 -5.76
C ASN A 36 8.57 2.31 -4.40
N LEU A 37 7.59 1.56 -3.88
CA LEU A 37 7.81 0.73 -2.69
C LEU A 37 8.68 -0.50 -2.98
N ASP A 38 8.86 -0.88 -4.24
CA ASP A 38 9.91 -1.80 -4.70
C ASP A 38 11.32 -1.30 -4.30
N LYS A 39 11.60 0.01 -4.44
CA LYS A 39 12.86 0.61 -3.97
C LYS A 39 12.94 0.63 -2.46
N ALA A 40 11.86 0.98 -1.77
CA ALA A 40 11.82 0.96 -0.30
C ALA A 40 12.16 -0.43 0.27
N ARG A 41 11.57 -1.49 -0.30
CA ARG A 41 11.91 -2.87 0.09
C ARG A 41 13.34 -3.23 -0.28
N ARG A 42 13.84 -2.79 -1.45
CA ARG A 42 15.22 -3.05 -1.88
C ARG A 42 16.26 -2.45 -0.93
N LEU A 43 16.00 -1.27 -0.36
CA LEU A 43 16.89 -0.65 0.62
C LEU A 43 17.05 -1.48 1.91
N LEU A 44 16.06 -2.31 2.24
CA LEU A 44 16.11 -3.20 3.41
C LEU A 44 16.85 -4.53 3.14
N TRP A 45 17.22 -4.82 1.88
CA TRP A 45 17.89 -6.07 1.52
C TRP A 45 19.18 -6.33 2.32
N PRO A 46 20.11 -5.37 2.50
CA PRO A 46 21.33 -5.63 3.28
C PRO A 46 21.03 -6.05 4.73
N ILE A 47 19.97 -5.49 5.34
CA ILE A 47 19.51 -5.88 6.68
C ILE A 47 18.91 -7.29 6.64
N LYS A 48 18.02 -7.57 5.68
CA LYS A 48 17.44 -8.92 5.52
C LYS A 48 18.53 -9.97 5.31
N GLN A 49 19.54 -9.68 4.50
CA GLN A 49 20.66 -10.57 4.22
C GLN A 49 21.48 -10.83 5.49
N LYS A 50 21.80 -9.79 6.26
CA LYS A 50 22.57 -9.89 7.51
C LYS A 50 21.89 -10.78 8.56
N TYR A 51 20.57 -10.66 8.72
CA TYR A 51 19.84 -11.39 9.76
C TYR A 51 19.22 -12.71 9.26
N GLY A 52 19.16 -12.92 7.94
CA GLY A 52 18.70 -14.17 7.34
C GLY A 52 17.32 -14.58 7.87
N ASN A 53 17.19 -15.82 8.33
CA ASN A 53 15.94 -16.38 8.83
C ASN A 53 15.58 -15.94 10.26
N LYS A 54 16.39 -15.09 10.91
CA LYS A 54 16.06 -14.56 12.24
C LYS A 54 14.99 -13.47 12.20
N ILE A 55 14.72 -12.92 11.02
CA ILE A 55 13.63 -11.96 10.79
C ILE A 55 13.04 -12.19 9.39
N SER A 56 11.71 -12.29 9.31
CA SER A 56 11.00 -12.38 8.04
C SER A 56 10.93 -11.01 7.35
N TRP A 57 10.66 -10.98 6.05
CA TRP A 57 10.32 -9.73 5.37
C TRP A 57 9.05 -9.10 5.93
N ALA A 58 8.06 -9.93 6.29
CA ALA A 58 6.81 -9.48 6.89
C ALA A 58 7.06 -8.67 8.19
N ASP A 59 7.90 -9.17 9.10
CA ASP A 59 8.27 -8.44 10.31
C ASP A 59 9.20 -7.27 10.00
N LEU A 60 10.19 -7.45 9.13
CA LEU A 60 11.17 -6.41 8.81
C LEU A 60 10.50 -5.15 8.21
N MET A 61 9.51 -5.31 7.33
CA MET A 61 8.82 -4.17 6.72
C MET A 61 8.04 -3.34 7.75
N ILE A 62 7.43 -3.99 8.75
CA ILE A 62 6.71 -3.30 9.83
C ILE A 62 7.68 -2.69 10.83
N LEU A 63 8.72 -3.44 11.23
CA LEU A 63 9.76 -2.94 12.13
C LEU A 63 10.47 -1.71 11.56
N ALA A 64 10.75 -1.69 10.26
CA ALA A 64 11.31 -0.51 9.59
C ALA A 64 10.40 0.73 9.70
N GLY A 65 9.07 0.54 9.68
CA GLY A 65 8.11 1.60 9.93
C GLY A 65 8.15 2.11 11.37
N ASN A 66 8.13 1.22 12.36
CA ASN A 66 8.26 1.59 13.78
C ASN A 66 9.56 2.35 14.04
N VAL A 67 10.70 1.84 13.57
CA VAL A 67 12.01 2.48 13.77
C VAL A 67 12.08 3.83 13.06
N ALA A 68 11.41 4.00 11.91
CA ALA A 68 11.30 5.30 11.27
C ALA A 68 10.58 6.32 12.18
N LEU A 69 9.44 5.95 12.78
CA LEU A 69 8.73 6.81 13.73
C LEU A 69 9.61 7.17 14.95
N GLU A 70 10.25 6.17 15.57
CA GLU A 70 11.11 6.36 16.74
C GLU A 70 12.30 7.27 16.44
N SER A 71 12.98 7.06 15.30
CA SER A 71 14.11 7.89 14.88
C SER A 71 13.73 9.34 14.56
N MET A 72 12.45 9.61 14.32
CA MET A 72 11.91 10.96 14.10
C MET A 72 11.24 11.55 15.36
N GLY A 73 11.44 10.91 16.53
CA GLY A 73 11.03 11.45 17.82
C GLY A 73 9.60 11.06 18.26
N PHE A 74 8.98 10.07 17.61
CA PHE A 74 7.69 9.55 18.02
C PHE A 74 7.84 8.21 18.76
N GLU A 75 7.40 8.14 20.01
CA GLU A 75 7.40 6.90 20.79
C GLU A 75 6.28 5.96 20.31
N THR A 76 6.65 4.74 19.87
CA THR A 76 5.66 3.76 19.41
C THR A 76 5.05 3.00 20.57
N ALA A 77 3.79 2.56 20.42
CA ALA A 77 3.10 1.77 21.43
C ALA A 77 3.73 0.38 21.68
N GLY A 78 4.63 -0.07 20.79
CA GLY A 78 5.33 -1.34 20.87
C GLY A 78 5.42 -2.06 19.52
N PHE A 79 6.08 -3.22 19.53
CA PHE A 79 6.25 -4.07 18.35
C PHE A 79 6.17 -5.55 18.72
N GLY A 80 5.37 -6.31 17.98
CA GLY A 80 5.29 -7.77 18.05
C GLY A 80 5.78 -8.40 16.76
N GLY A 81 6.81 -9.24 16.86
CA GLY A 81 7.27 -10.11 15.77
C GLY A 81 6.49 -11.43 15.72
N GLY A 82 6.86 -12.30 14.78
CA GLY A 82 6.27 -13.63 14.60
C GLY A 82 5.52 -13.82 13.28
N ARG A 83 5.53 -12.83 12.38
CA ARG A 83 4.96 -12.98 11.04
C ARG A 83 5.87 -13.89 10.22
N ALA A 84 5.35 -15.01 9.75
CA ALA A 84 6.09 -15.91 8.87
C ALA A 84 6.05 -15.40 7.42
N ASP A 85 7.18 -15.49 6.73
CA ASP A 85 7.24 -15.25 5.30
C ASP A 85 6.50 -16.36 4.54
N VAL A 86 5.86 -15.99 3.43
CA VAL A 86 5.33 -16.93 2.43
C VAL A 86 6.21 -16.96 1.18
N TRP A 87 5.98 -17.91 0.29
CA TRP A 87 6.87 -18.13 -0.87
C TRP A 87 6.17 -17.94 -2.21
N VAL A 88 4.88 -17.64 -2.17
CA VAL A 88 4.03 -17.44 -3.34
C VAL A 88 3.03 -16.31 -3.09
N PRO A 89 2.56 -15.64 -4.15
CA PRO A 89 1.37 -14.80 -4.08
C PRO A 89 0.20 -15.49 -3.38
N ALA A 90 -0.59 -14.75 -2.62
CA ALA A 90 -1.89 -15.24 -2.18
C ALA A 90 -2.81 -15.40 -3.41
N SER A 91 -3.14 -16.64 -3.77
CA SER A 91 -4.01 -16.96 -4.91
C SER A 91 -5.50 -16.84 -4.59
N ASN A 92 -5.85 -16.64 -3.33
CA ASN A 92 -7.22 -16.71 -2.82
C ASN A 92 -7.74 -15.36 -2.33
N VAL A 93 -7.20 -14.24 -2.81
CA VAL A 93 -7.69 -12.89 -2.50
C VAL A 93 -8.32 -12.27 -3.74
N TYR A 94 -9.62 -11.99 -3.66
CA TYR A 94 -10.33 -11.21 -4.66
C TYR A 94 -10.13 -9.71 -4.40
N TRP A 95 -9.60 -8.97 -5.37
CA TRP A 95 -9.29 -7.54 -5.25
C TRP A 95 -10.28 -6.63 -5.99
N GLY A 96 -11.30 -7.22 -6.63
CA GLY A 96 -12.26 -6.56 -7.50
C GLY A 96 -12.33 -7.25 -8.87
N SER A 97 -13.40 -6.96 -9.61
CA SER A 97 -13.67 -7.55 -10.92
C SER A 97 -13.03 -6.77 -12.07
N GLU A 98 -12.45 -5.61 -11.79
CA GLU A 98 -11.85 -4.74 -12.79
C GLU A 98 -10.65 -5.39 -13.47
N SER A 99 -10.58 -5.21 -14.79
CA SER A 99 -9.48 -5.71 -15.62
C SER A 99 -8.40 -4.65 -15.86
N LYS A 100 -8.59 -3.43 -15.37
CA LYS A 100 -7.65 -2.31 -15.51
C LYS A 100 -7.36 -1.69 -14.15
N TRP A 101 -6.13 -1.22 -14.00
CA TRP A 101 -5.72 -0.43 -12.85
C TRP A 101 -6.53 0.86 -12.76
N LEU A 102 -6.93 1.20 -11.54
CA LEU A 102 -7.67 2.41 -11.18
C LEU A 102 -9.12 2.49 -11.71
N ASP A 103 -9.66 1.45 -12.33
CA ASP A 103 -11.11 1.36 -12.59
C ASP A 103 -11.88 1.11 -11.27
N ASP A 104 -13.18 1.43 -11.27
CA ASP A 104 -14.07 1.48 -10.09
C ASP A 104 -15.40 0.70 -10.27
N ASN A 105 -15.44 -0.35 -11.09
CA ASN A 105 -16.63 -1.19 -11.31
C ASN A 105 -16.96 -2.09 -10.09
N ARG A 106 -17.14 -1.46 -8.92
CA ARG A 106 -17.32 -2.06 -7.60
C ARG A 106 -18.34 -1.34 -6.73
N TYR A 107 -19.08 -0.39 -7.30
CA TYR A 107 -20.13 0.34 -6.63
C TYR A 107 -21.50 -0.03 -7.21
N SER A 108 -22.51 -0.01 -6.34
CA SER A 108 -23.92 -0.12 -6.73
C SER A 108 -24.77 0.86 -5.92
N GLY A 109 -26.00 1.11 -6.37
CA GLY A 109 -26.92 2.03 -5.68
C GLY A 109 -26.31 3.41 -5.41
N ASP A 110 -26.53 3.91 -4.20
CA ASP A 110 -26.02 5.21 -3.73
C ASP A 110 -24.60 5.06 -3.14
N ARG A 111 -23.65 4.63 -4.00
CA ARG A 111 -22.22 4.47 -3.65
C ARG A 111 -21.96 3.37 -2.59
N GLU A 112 -22.68 2.26 -2.69
CA GLU A 112 -22.43 1.06 -1.88
C GLU A 112 -21.27 0.26 -2.46
N LEU A 113 -20.14 0.22 -1.74
CA LEU A 113 -18.95 -0.53 -2.15
C LEU A 113 -19.19 -2.05 -2.01
N GLU A 114 -18.84 -2.82 -3.05
CA GLU A 114 -18.95 -4.28 -3.11
C GLU A 114 -18.24 -4.96 -1.93
N MET A 115 -18.89 -5.93 -1.30
CA MET A 115 -18.25 -6.80 -0.30
C MET A 115 -17.49 -7.94 -1.01
N PRO A 116 -16.25 -8.30 -0.57
CA PRO A 116 -15.58 -7.87 0.66
C PRO A 116 -14.61 -6.69 0.47
N LEU A 117 -14.70 -5.92 -0.63
CA LEU A 117 -13.72 -4.89 -0.96
C LEU A 117 -13.71 -3.76 0.08
N ALA A 118 -12.55 -3.14 0.24
CA ALA A 118 -12.30 -2.06 1.19
C ALA A 118 -11.47 -0.92 0.57
N ALA A 119 -11.40 -0.86 -0.77
CA ALA A 119 -10.75 0.18 -1.52
C ALA A 119 -11.64 0.65 -2.67
N VAL A 120 -11.60 1.93 -3.02
CA VAL A 120 -12.53 2.56 -3.96
C VAL A 120 -12.21 2.28 -5.44
N GLN A 121 -10.97 1.91 -5.75
CA GLN A 121 -10.50 1.63 -7.11
C GLN A 121 -9.50 0.47 -7.11
N MET A 122 -9.38 -0.21 -8.24
CA MET A 122 -8.46 -1.35 -8.39
C MET A 122 -7.00 -0.90 -8.26
N GLY A 123 -6.27 -1.48 -7.31
CA GLY A 123 -4.86 -1.17 -7.08
C GLY A 123 -4.59 0.03 -6.19
N LEU A 124 -5.62 0.62 -5.55
CA LEU A 124 -5.46 1.55 -4.43
C LEU A 124 -5.51 0.81 -3.09
N ILE A 125 -4.86 1.38 -2.07
CA ILE A 125 -4.92 0.87 -0.70
C ILE A 125 -6.29 1.19 -0.08
N TYR A 126 -6.76 2.45 -0.13
CA TYR A 126 -8.05 2.86 0.44
C TYR A 126 -8.87 3.69 -0.57
N VAL A 127 -8.51 4.97 -0.70
CA VAL A 127 -9.27 5.97 -1.45
C VAL A 127 -8.40 6.62 -2.52
N ASN A 128 -9.04 7.31 -3.47
CA ASN A 128 -8.33 8.13 -4.44
C ASN A 128 -7.82 9.42 -3.76
N PRO A 129 -6.51 9.73 -3.82
CA PRO A 129 -5.96 10.94 -3.21
C PRO A 129 -6.46 12.26 -3.82
N GLU A 130 -7.01 12.22 -5.03
CA GLU A 130 -7.60 13.36 -5.73
C GLU A 130 -9.11 13.50 -5.45
N GLY A 131 -9.68 12.61 -4.64
CA GLY A 131 -11.10 12.53 -4.34
C GLY A 131 -11.88 11.56 -5.24
N PRO A 132 -13.17 11.32 -4.97
CA PRO A 132 -14.01 10.35 -5.67
C PRO A 132 -13.91 10.47 -7.19
N ASN A 133 -13.39 9.44 -7.84
CA ASN A 133 -13.23 9.37 -9.31
C ASN A 133 -12.42 10.55 -9.89
N GLY A 134 -11.46 11.07 -9.11
CA GLY A 134 -10.63 12.22 -9.48
C GLY A 134 -11.33 13.58 -9.30
N ASN A 135 -12.53 13.62 -8.70
CA ASN A 135 -13.20 14.87 -8.36
C ASN A 135 -12.71 15.38 -7.00
N PRO A 136 -12.07 16.56 -6.92
CA PRO A 136 -11.48 17.09 -5.69
C PRO A 136 -12.52 17.72 -4.76
N ASP A 137 -13.54 16.95 -4.37
CA ASP A 137 -14.52 17.31 -3.35
C ASP A 137 -14.13 16.67 -2.01
N PRO A 138 -13.66 17.46 -1.02
CA PRO A 138 -13.23 16.93 0.28
C PRO A 138 -14.37 16.30 1.09
N VAL A 139 -15.61 16.79 0.93
CA VAL A 139 -16.77 16.28 1.68
C VAL A 139 -17.15 14.92 1.12
N ALA A 140 -17.16 14.77 -0.20
CA ALA A 140 -17.37 13.48 -0.84
C ALA A 140 -16.23 12.49 -0.54
N ALA A 141 -14.98 12.95 -0.56
CA ALA A 141 -13.82 12.13 -0.19
C ALA A 141 -13.90 11.62 1.25
N ALA A 142 -14.41 12.42 2.19
CA ALA A 142 -14.57 12.02 3.59
C ALA A 142 -15.55 10.85 3.78
N ILE A 143 -16.52 10.68 2.88
CA ILE A 143 -17.44 9.53 2.89
C ILE A 143 -16.68 8.26 2.53
N ASP A 144 -15.90 8.29 1.43
CA ASP A 144 -15.06 7.18 1.00
C ASP A 144 -14.00 6.82 2.06
N ILE A 145 -13.37 7.84 2.67
CA ILE A 145 -12.37 7.65 3.72
C ILE A 145 -13.00 6.91 4.90
N ARG A 146 -14.14 7.39 5.40
CA ARG A 146 -14.82 6.75 6.53
C ARG A 146 -15.20 5.30 6.22
N GLU A 147 -15.82 5.04 5.08
CA GLU A 147 -16.27 3.70 4.70
C GLU A 147 -15.10 2.72 4.54
N THR A 148 -14.05 3.12 3.80
CA THR A 148 -12.90 2.24 3.55
C THR A 148 -12.12 1.94 4.82
N PHE A 149 -11.88 2.94 5.69
CA PHE A 149 -11.21 2.73 6.97
C PHE A 149 -12.04 1.86 7.92
N ALA A 150 -13.36 2.04 7.97
CA ALA A 150 -14.26 1.19 8.75
C ALA A 150 -14.17 -0.27 8.30
N ARG A 151 -14.12 -0.52 6.99
CA ARG A 151 -13.88 -1.87 6.42
C ARG A 151 -12.48 -2.41 6.66
N MET A 152 -11.56 -1.59 7.17
CA MET A 152 -10.22 -2.01 7.61
C MET A 152 -10.05 -1.98 9.13
N GLY A 153 -11.16 -1.89 9.87
CA GLY A 153 -11.19 -2.00 11.33
C GLY A 153 -10.77 -0.73 12.06
N MET A 154 -10.88 0.44 11.42
CA MET A 154 -10.58 1.74 12.02
C MET A 154 -11.84 2.59 12.14
N ASN A 155 -12.05 3.19 13.30
CA ASN A 155 -13.13 4.16 13.52
C ASN A 155 -12.72 5.59 13.11
N ASP A 156 -13.60 6.57 13.30
CA ASP A 156 -13.34 7.98 12.94
C ASP A 156 -12.12 8.58 13.65
N GLU A 157 -11.92 8.31 14.94
CA GLU A 157 -10.76 8.81 15.72
C GLU A 157 -9.46 8.20 15.22
N GLU A 158 -9.43 6.88 15.04
CA GLU A 158 -8.26 6.14 14.54
C GLU A 158 -7.90 6.57 13.11
N THR A 159 -8.90 6.75 12.25
CA THR A 159 -8.74 7.23 10.88
C THR A 159 -8.07 8.60 10.84
N VAL A 160 -8.57 9.55 11.62
CA VAL A 160 -8.00 10.90 11.70
C VAL A 160 -6.57 10.84 12.24
N ALA A 161 -6.33 10.08 13.30
CA ALA A 161 -5.01 9.92 13.90
C ALA A 161 -3.98 9.31 12.92
N LEU A 162 -4.37 8.28 12.17
CA LEU A 162 -3.52 7.61 11.18
C LEU A 162 -3.16 8.52 10.01
N ILE A 163 -4.16 9.20 9.42
CA ILE A 163 -3.93 10.09 8.27
C ILE A 163 -3.07 11.29 8.71
N ALA A 164 -3.44 11.97 9.79
CA ALA A 164 -2.71 13.14 10.26
C ALA A 164 -1.30 12.78 10.75
N GLY A 165 -1.16 11.70 11.52
CA GLY A 165 0.12 11.22 12.01
C GLY A 165 1.05 10.77 10.88
N GLY A 166 0.52 10.01 9.92
CA GLY A 166 1.27 9.58 8.73
C GLY A 166 1.75 10.76 7.88
N HIS A 167 0.87 11.72 7.60
CA HIS A 167 1.19 12.90 6.78
C HIS A 167 1.97 14.00 7.51
N THR A 168 2.29 13.80 8.80
CA THR A 168 3.28 14.65 9.49
C THR A 168 4.70 14.42 8.95
N LEU A 169 4.92 13.32 8.22
CA LEU A 169 6.23 12.85 7.78
C LEU A 169 6.33 12.80 6.25
N GLY A 170 7.47 13.23 5.71
CA GLY A 170 7.80 13.06 4.30
C GLY A 170 7.04 13.97 3.35
N LYS A 171 6.76 13.47 2.13
CA LYS A 171 6.12 14.19 1.03
C LYS A 171 5.59 13.23 -0.04
N THR A 172 4.71 13.72 -0.91
CA THR A 172 4.34 13.06 -2.17
C THR A 172 5.38 13.33 -3.27
N HIS A 173 5.30 12.61 -4.39
CA HIS A 173 6.22 12.75 -5.52
C HIS A 173 5.43 12.85 -6.83
N GLY A 174 5.57 13.98 -7.52
CA GLY A 174 4.84 14.29 -8.77
C GLY A 174 5.54 15.41 -9.52
N ALA A 175 6.86 15.28 -9.70
CA ALA A 175 7.69 16.32 -10.33
C ALA A 175 7.41 16.51 -11.83
N ALA A 176 6.82 15.49 -12.48
CA ALA A 176 6.51 15.47 -13.90
C ALA A 176 5.23 14.66 -14.17
N PRO A 177 4.62 14.81 -15.36
CA PRO A 177 3.51 13.97 -15.78
C PRO A 177 3.81 12.47 -15.69
N ALA A 178 2.80 11.66 -15.35
CA ALA A 178 2.94 10.21 -15.21
C ALA A 178 3.35 9.50 -16.50
N THR A 179 3.27 10.15 -17.67
CA THR A 179 3.78 9.64 -18.95
C THR A 179 5.28 9.36 -18.96
N HIS A 180 6.03 9.95 -18.02
CA HIS A 180 7.45 9.69 -17.81
C HIS A 180 7.74 8.43 -16.99
N VAL A 181 6.71 7.74 -16.48
CA VAL A 181 6.87 6.57 -15.61
C VAL A 181 6.68 5.29 -16.42
N GLY A 182 7.71 4.46 -16.46
CA GLY A 182 7.72 3.17 -17.14
C GLY A 182 6.88 2.09 -16.44
N PRO A 183 6.91 0.85 -16.97
CA PRO A 183 6.07 -0.25 -16.49
C PRO A 183 6.32 -0.60 -15.02
N GLU A 184 5.27 -1.08 -14.37
CA GLU A 184 5.29 -1.64 -13.02
C GLU A 184 6.16 -2.91 -12.91
N PRO A 185 6.59 -3.32 -11.71
CA PRO A 185 7.60 -4.38 -11.53
C PRO A 185 7.32 -5.70 -12.26
N GLU A 186 6.08 -6.18 -12.31
CA GLU A 186 5.73 -7.44 -13.01
C GLU A 186 5.71 -7.31 -14.55
N ALA A 187 5.65 -6.08 -15.08
CA ALA A 187 5.73 -5.79 -16.51
C ALA A 187 7.08 -5.18 -16.92
N ALA A 188 7.98 -4.97 -15.96
CA ALA A 188 9.27 -4.34 -16.19
C ALA A 188 10.23 -5.27 -16.95
N PRO A 189 11.15 -4.72 -17.77
CA PRO A 189 12.20 -5.49 -18.40
C PRO A 189 13.07 -6.24 -17.36
N ILE A 190 13.58 -7.42 -17.74
CA ILE A 190 14.31 -8.30 -16.83
C ILE A 190 15.57 -7.65 -16.23
N GLU A 191 16.20 -6.71 -16.95
CA GLU A 191 17.36 -5.94 -16.50
C GLU A 191 17.07 -5.00 -15.33
N GLU A 192 15.79 -4.67 -15.06
CA GLU A 192 15.40 -3.89 -13.87
C GLU A 192 15.41 -4.72 -12.58
N GLN A 193 15.64 -6.04 -12.69
CA GLN A 193 15.87 -6.94 -11.55
C GLN A 193 14.77 -6.84 -10.48
N GLY A 194 13.51 -6.89 -10.92
CA GLY A 194 12.33 -6.84 -10.06
C GLY A 194 12.01 -5.46 -9.48
N LEU A 195 12.59 -4.39 -10.04
CA LEU A 195 12.13 -3.01 -9.86
C LEU A 195 11.25 -2.62 -11.05
N GLY A 196 10.38 -1.63 -10.85
CA GLY A 196 9.50 -1.07 -11.90
C GLY A 196 9.48 0.44 -11.87
N TRP A 197 8.49 1.07 -12.50
CA TRP A 197 8.26 2.53 -12.47
C TRP A 197 9.50 3.37 -12.74
N LYS A 198 10.39 2.89 -13.62
CA LYS A 198 11.58 3.63 -14.01
C LYS A 198 11.14 4.91 -14.71
N SER A 199 11.63 6.05 -14.24
CA SER A 199 11.31 7.33 -14.86
C SER A 199 12.40 7.80 -15.80
N ASP A 200 12.00 8.36 -16.94
CA ASP A 200 12.90 9.03 -17.90
C ASP A 200 12.95 10.55 -17.71
N TYR A 201 12.26 11.09 -16.70
CA TYR A 201 12.27 12.51 -16.37
C TYR A 201 13.52 12.88 -15.55
N GLU A 202 14.37 13.76 -16.08
CA GLU A 202 15.60 14.23 -15.45
C GLU A 202 16.48 13.07 -14.91
N SER A 203 16.73 13.02 -13.59
CA SER A 203 17.49 11.95 -12.93
C SER A 203 16.71 10.64 -12.78
N GLY A 204 15.38 10.68 -12.96
CA GLY A 204 14.45 9.58 -12.70
C GLY A 204 14.28 9.23 -11.21
N LYS A 205 14.83 10.06 -10.31
CA LYS A 205 14.86 9.87 -8.85
C LYS A 205 15.07 11.18 -8.12
#